data_AF-A0A8C2RYV6-F1
#
_entry.id   AF-A0A8C2RYV6-F1
#
_cell.length_a   1.000
_cell.length_b   1.000
_cell.length_c   1.000
_cell.angle_alpha   90.00
_cell.angle_beta   90.00
_cell.angle_gamma   90.00
#
_symmetry.space_group_name_H-M   'P 1'
#
loop_
_entity.id
_entity.type
_entity.pdbx_description
1 polymer ?
#
loop_
_entity_poly.entity_id
_entity_poly.type
_entity_poly.pdbx_seq_one_letter_code
_entity_poly.pdbx_strand_id
1 'polypeptide(L)'
;WHPQYQSSRWTWTLTAQEAPPQQHLSFQLSKLRQETSRLLEHLVQKEIEYQNLLRHILEQKTQELYHLRLQFTSSENSVSPPGSHEQRTDKELVEWLQLQGADTRTIEKILEEGYTLSDILNDITKEDLRYLRLHGGLLCRLWTAVSQYRRRAQGAPATQDEA
;
A
#
# COMPACT_ATOMS: atom_id res chain seq x y z
N TRP A 1 -53.60 -74.58 -59.10
CA TRP A 1 -53.57 -74.40 -57.63
C TRP A 1 -52.27 -73.71 -57.24
N HIS A 2 -52.33 -72.45 -56.81
CA HIS A 2 -51.18 -71.69 -56.24
C HIS A 2 -51.06 -71.97 -54.73
N PRO A 3 -49.85 -71.89 -54.14
CA PRO A 3 -49.67 -70.88 -53.07
C PRO A 3 -48.26 -70.28 -52.88
N GLN A 4 -48.26 -68.96 -52.64
CA GLN A 4 -47.59 -68.13 -51.62
C GLN A 4 -46.08 -68.19 -51.29
N TYR A 5 -45.43 -67.04 -51.55
CA TYR A 5 -44.61 -66.18 -50.67
C TYR A 5 -43.64 -66.80 -49.64
N GLN A 6 -42.34 -66.47 -49.77
CA GLN A 6 -41.51 -66.09 -48.61
C GLN A 6 -40.62 -64.89 -48.93
N SER A 7 -40.81 -63.86 -48.11
CA SER A 7 -39.95 -62.70 -47.92
C SER A 7 -38.68 -63.10 -47.18
N SER A 8 -37.53 -62.61 -47.62
CA SER A 8 -36.29 -62.51 -46.84
C SER A 8 -35.34 -61.64 -47.62
N ARG A 9 -34.59 -60.69 -47.08
CA ARG A 9 -34.46 -60.10 -45.74
C ARG A 9 -33.43 -59.00 -46.03
N TRP A 10 -33.69 -57.74 -45.66
CA TRP A 10 -32.73 -56.65 -45.85
C TRP A 10 -31.39 -57.04 -45.21
N THR A 11 -30.36 -57.30 -46.01
CA THR A 11 -28.97 -57.32 -45.53
C THR A 11 -28.29 -56.09 -46.09
N TRP A 12 -28.60 -54.93 -45.50
CA TRP A 12 -27.64 -53.84 -45.45
C TRP A 12 -26.42 -54.42 -44.73
N THR A 13 -25.39 -54.82 -45.48
CA THR A 13 -24.13 -55.25 -44.88
C THR A 13 -23.12 -54.16 -45.12
N LEU A 14 -22.68 -53.58 -44.00
CA LEU A 14 -21.45 -52.83 -43.78
C LEU A 14 -21.17 -51.66 -44.72
N THR A 15 -21.41 -50.46 -44.21
CA THR A 15 -20.29 -49.51 -44.12
C THR A 15 -20.16 -49.12 -42.65
N ALA A 16 -19.05 -49.54 -42.04
CA ALA A 16 -18.57 -48.85 -40.85
C ALA A 16 -18.38 -47.39 -41.28
N GLN A 17 -19.21 -46.51 -40.74
CA GLN A 17 -19.19 -45.08 -40.98
C GLN A 17 -17.88 -44.53 -40.40
N GLU A 18 -16.81 -44.56 -41.17
CA GLU A 18 -15.64 -43.73 -40.93
C GLU A 18 -16.09 -42.29 -41.22
N ALA A 19 -16.31 -41.51 -40.15
CA ALA A 19 -16.71 -40.12 -40.26
C ALA A 19 -15.66 -39.38 -41.13
N PRO A 20 -16.07 -38.65 -42.19
CA PRO A 20 -15.12 -38.02 -43.11
C PRO A 20 -14.16 -37.09 -42.34
N PRO A 21 -12.87 -37.01 -42.73
CA PRO A 21 -11.82 -36.30 -41.99
C PRO A 21 -12.14 -34.81 -41.71
N GLN A 22 -13.00 -34.21 -42.54
CA GLN A 22 -13.53 -32.86 -42.35
C GLN A 22 -14.38 -32.71 -41.07
N GLN A 23 -15.15 -33.73 -40.69
CA GLN A 23 -15.96 -33.74 -39.47
C GLN A 23 -15.09 -33.85 -38.21
N HIS A 24 -13.96 -34.56 -38.30
CA HIS A 24 -13.03 -34.66 -37.19
C HIS A 24 -12.32 -33.33 -36.92
N LEU A 25 -11.85 -32.65 -37.98
CA LEU A 25 -11.20 -31.35 -37.87
C LEU A 25 -12.16 -30.27 -37.34
N SER A 26 -13.41 -30.25 -37.82
CA SER A 26 -14.42 -29.30 -37.33
C SER A 26 -14.76 -29.53 -35.85
N PHE A 27 -14.78 -30.79 -35.40
CA PHE A 27 -14.93 -31.14 -33.98
C PHE A 27 -13.73 -30.68 -33.13
N GLN A 28 -12.50 -30.79 -33.64
CA GLN A 28 -11.33 -30.29 -32.89
C GLN A 28 -11.33 -28.75 -32.80
N LEU A 29 -11.70 -28.05 -33.87
CA LEU A 29 -11.84 -26.59 -33.86
C LEU A 29 -12.94 -26.13 -32.90
N SER A 30 -14.08 -26.82 -32.85
CA SER A 30 -15.15 -26.48 -31.90
C SER A 30 -14.70 -26.67 -30.46
N LYS A 31 -13.95 -27.76 -30.17
CA LYS A 31 -13.36 -27.99 -28.86
C LYS A 31 -12.36 -26.90 -28.46
N LEU A 32 -11.43 -26.54 -29.34
CA LEU A 32 -10.47 -25.46 -29.08
C LEU A 32 -11.15 -24.10 -28.87
N ARG A 33 -12.17 -23.79 -29.67
CA ARG A 33 -12.97 -22.57 -29.50
C ARG A 33 -13.66 -22.54 -28.14
N GLN A 34 -14.27 -23.67 -27.74
CA GLN A 34 -14.92 -23.80 -26.44
C GLN A 34 -13.92 -23.62 -25.28
N GLU A 35 -12.76 -24.26 -25.38
CA GLU A 35 -11.69 -24.14 -24.39
C GLU A 35 -11.16 -22.70 -24.29
N THR A 36 -10.98 -22.03 -25.44
CA THR A 36 -10.56 -20.61 -25.47
C THR A 36 -11.61 -19.71 -24.81
N SER A 37 -12.90 -19.91 -25.11
CA SER A 37 -14.00 -19.18 -24.45
C SER A 37 -13.99 -19.40 -22.94
N ARG A 38 -13.86 -20.65 -22.49
CA ARG A 38 -13.79 -20.98 -21.06
C ARG A 38 -12.60 -20.31 -20.38
N LEU A 39 -11.42 -20.34 -20.99
CA LEU A 39 -10.22 -19.69 -20.43
C LEU A 39 -10.37 -18.17 -20.38
N LEU A 40 -10.98 -17.55 -21.40
CA LEU A 40 -11.27 -16.12 -21.39
C LEU A 40 -12.24 -15.75 -20.26
N GLU A 41 -13.30 -16.52 -20.05
CA GLU A 41 -14.22 -16.33 -18.93
C GLU A 41 -13.50 -16.41 -17.58
N HIS A 42 -12.62 -17.39 -17.41
CA HIS A 42 -11.82 -17.52 -16.19
C HIS A 42 -10.88 -16.33 -15.97
N LEU A 43 -10.24 -15.82 -17.02
CA LEU A 43 -9.37 -14.64 -16.93
C LEU A 43 -10.16 -13.38 -16.58
N VAL A 44 -11.31 -13.17 -17.21
CA VAL A 44 -12.20 -12.05 -16.88
C VAL A 44 -12.68 -12.15 -15.44
N GLN A 45 -13.03 -13.35 -14.97
CA GLN A 45 -13.43 -13.58 -13.58
C GLN A 45 -12.30 -13.25 -12.61
N LYS A 46 -11.05 -13.63 -12.93
CA LYS A 46 -9.87 -13.31 -12.13
C LYS A 46 -9.57 -11.82 -12.10
N GLU A 47 -9.73 -11.12 -13.22
CA GLU A 47 -9.59 -9.66 -13.28
C GLU A 47 -10.61 -8.98 -12.37
N ILE A 48 -11.88 -9.41 -12.43
CA ILE A 48 -12.94 -8.88 -11.56
C ILE A 48 -12.61 -9.12 -10.08
N GLU A 49 -12.19 -10.34 -9.71
CA GLU A 49 -11.78 -10.68 -8.34
C GLU A 49 -10.63 -9.79 -7.85
N TYR A 50 -9.61 -9.60 -8.69
CA TYR A 50 -8.45 -8.78 -8.36
C TYR A 50 -8.83 -7.29 -8.18
N GLN A 51 -9.61 -6.74 -9.10
CA GLN A 51 -10.10 -5.37 -9.02
C GLN A 51 -10.97 -5.14 -7.78
N ASN A 52 -11.80 -6.12 -7.41
CA ASN A 52 -12.60 -6.05 -6.18
C ASN A 52 -11.73 -6.07 -4.92
N LEU A 53 -10.71 -6.93 -4.89
CA LEU A 53 -9.77 -6.97 -3.78
C LEU A 53 -9.00 -5.66 -3.62
N LEU A 54 -8.48 -5.10 -4.73
CA LEU A 54 -7.80 -3.80 -4.71
C LEU A 54 -8.71 -2.70 -4.17
N ARG A 55 -9.95 -2.63 -4.66
CA ARG A 55 -10.95 -1.66 -4.18
C ARG A 55 -11.17 -1.80 -2.69
N HIS A 56 -11.36 -3.03 -2.20
CA HIS A 56 -11.58 -3.30 -0.79
C HIS A 56 -10.39 -2.85 0.08
N ILE A 57 -9.16 -3.16 -0.35
CA ILE A 57 -7.95 -2.74 0.36
C ILE A 57 -7.82 -1.22 0.40
N LEU A 58 -8.08 -0.55 -0.72
CA LEU A 58 -8.03 0.91 -0.81
C LEU A 58 -9.09 1.57 0.09
N GLU A 59 -10.32 1.06 0.08
CA GLU A 59 -11.40 1.53 0.96
C GLU A 59 -11.03 1.33 2.44
N GLN A 60 -10.51 0.15 2.81
CA GLN A 60 -10.07 -0.14 4.17
C GLN A 60 -8.97 0.82 4.61
N LYS A 61 -7.95 1.03 3.78
CA LYS A 61 -6.83 1.95 4.08
C LYS A 61 -7.29 3.40 4.18
N THR A 62 -8.24 3.80 3.35
CA THR A 62 -8.84 5.13 3.40
C THR A 62 -9.60 5.36 4.71
N GLN A 63 -10.37 4.36 5.15
CA GLN A 63 -11.06 4.40 6.45
C GLN A 63 -10.08 4.43 7.62
N GLU A 64 -9.03 3.60 7.59
CA GLU A 64 -7.98 3.57 8.59
C GLU A 64 -7.29 4.95 8.73
N LEU A 65 -6.94 5.58 7.60
CA LEU A 65 -6.40 6.94 7.58
C LEU A 65 -7.38 7.98 8.11
N TYR A 66 -8.68 7.83 7.81
CA TYR A 66 -9.72 8.72 8.33
C TYR A 66 -9.84 8.59 9.86
N HIS A 67 -9.83 7.37 10.40
CA HIS A 67 -9.85 7.14 11.84
C HIS A 67 -8.62 7.69 12.54
N LEU A 68 -7.42 7.47 12.00
CA LEU A 68 -6.18 8.04 12.55
C LEU A 68 -6.26 9.56 12.57
N ARG A 69 -6.69 10.19 11.48
CA ARG A 69 -6.90 11.64 11.42
C ARG A 69 -7.90 12.12 12.46
N LEU A 70 -9.03 11.43 12.60
CA LEU A 70 -10.00 11.75 13.64
C LEU A 70 -9.41 11.62 15.05
N GLN A 71 -8.61 10.59 15.32
CA GLN A 71 -7.94 10.44 16.62
C GLN A 71 -6.98 11.61 16.90
N PHE A 72 -6.19 12.05 15.93
CA PHE A 72 -5.36 13.25 16.07
C PHE A 72 -6.21 14.50 16.32
N THR A 73 -7.23 14.75 15.51
CA THR A 73 -8.12 15.93 15.68
C THR A 73 -8.96 15.89 16.95
N SER A 74 -9.33 14.71 17.45
CA SER A 74 -10.08 14.54 18.70
C SER A 74 -9.18 14.65 19.92
N SER A 75 -7.90 14.29 19.79
CA SER A 75 -6.88 14.54 20.82
C SER A 75 -6.57 16.03 20.91
N GLU A 76 -6.62 16.76 19.78
CA GLU A 76 -6.46 18.20 19.72
C GLU A 76 -7.71 18.95 20.21
N ASN A 77 -8.92 18.41 20.01
CA ASN A 77 -10.17 18.99 20.52
C ASN A 77 -10.40 18.80 22.04
N SER A 78 -9.50 18.12 22.76
CA SER A 78 -9.40 18.24 24.22
C SER A 78 -8.53 19.44 24.59
N VAL A 79 -8.91 20.61 24.08
CA VAL A 79 -8.28 21.91 24.37
C VAL A 79 -8.56 22.25 25.83
N SER A 80 -7.61 21.89 26.69
CA SER A 80 -7.15 22.83 27.71
C SER A 80 -6.78 24.14 27.00
N PRO A 81 -7.07 25.32 27.58
CA PRO A 81 -7.19 26.60 26.87
C PRO A 81 -6.04 26.87 25.87
N PRO A 82 -6.32 27.53 24.72
CA PRO A 82 -5.45 27.58 23.52
C PRO A 82 -4.12 28.32 23.70
N GLY A 83 -3.73 28.64 24.94
CA GLY A 83 -2.46 29.28 25.23
C GLY A 83 -1.41 28.29 25.74
N SER A 84 -1.75 27.23 26.48
CA SER A 84 -0.73 26.60 27.32
C SER A 84 0.10 25.50 26.65
N HIS A 85 -0.45 24.74 25.70
CA HIS A 85 0.25 23.59 25.12
C HIS A 85 1.11 23.96 23.90
N GLU A 86 0.59 24.80 23.00
CA GLU A 86 1.36 25.36 21.88
C GLU A 86 2.52 26.21 22.42
N GLN A 87 2.26 27.16 23.32
CA GLN A 87 3.33 27.97 23.92
C GLN A 87 4.38 27.13 24.67
N ARG A 88 4.00 25.99 25.26
CA ARG A 88 4.95 25.09 25.93
C ARG A 88 5.81 24.33 24.92
N THR A 89 5.19 23.81 23.86
CA THR A 89 5.89 23.04 22.81
C THR A 89 6.81 23.96 22.01
N ASP A 90 6.34 25.16 21.71
CA ASP A 90 7.13 26.22 21.07
C ASP A 90 8.30 26.62 21.94
N LYS A 91 8.10 26.76 23.26
CA LYS A 91 9.17 27.10 24.20
C LYS A 91 10.25 26.03 24.26
N GLU A 92 9.88 24.75 24.36
CA GLU A 92 10.84 23.64 24.39
C GLU A 92 11.66 23.55 23.09
N LEU A 93 11.00 23.76 21.94
CA LEU A 93 11.66 23.83 20.65
C LEU A 93 12.62 25.03 20.54
N VAL A 94 12.16 26.22 20.94
CA VAL A 94 12.96 27.46 20.92
C VAL A 94 14.21 27.29 21.79
N GLU A 95 14.06 26.78 23.02
CA GLU A 95 15.19 26.54 23.93
C GLU A 95 16.20 25.55 23.33
N TRP A 96 15.72 24.46 22.72
CA TRP A 96 16.59 23.47 22.09
C TRP A 96 17.33 24.04 20.88
N LEU A 97 16.65 24.81 20.02
CA LEU A 97 17.27 25.45 18.86
C LEU A 97 18.31 26.50 19.27
N GLN A 98 18.03 27.29 20.32
CA GLN A 98 18.99 28.23 20.90
C GLN A 98 20.23 27.51 21.42
N LEU A 99 20.07 26.35 22.08
CA LEU A 99 21.19 25.52 22.54
C LEU A 99 22.08 25.03 21.37
N GLN A 100 21.49 24.78 20.20
CA GLN A 100 22.24 24.44 18.98
C GLN A 100 22.87 25.67 18.28
N GLY A 101 22.66 26.88 18.83
CA GLY A 101 23.15 28.14 18.29
C GLY A 101 22.40 28.56 17.03
N ALA A 102 21.08 28.39 17.00
CA ALA A 102 20.21 28.95 15.98
C ALA A 102 19.90 30.43 16.28
N ASP A 103 19.94 31.26 15.24
CA ASP A 103 19.56 32.68 15.35
C ASP A 103 18.03 32.83 15.43
N THR A 104 17.56 33.92 16.04
CA THR A 104 16.12 34.23 16.20
C THR A 104 15.34 34.12 14.89
N ARG A 105 15.88 34.63 13.78
CA ARG A 105 15.26 34.54 12.44
C ARG A 105 15.09 33.10 11.94
N THR A 106 16.02 32.22 12.32
CA THR A 106 15.97 30.81 11.93
C THR A 106 14.94 30.07 12.78
N ILE A 107 14.87 30.40 14.06
CA ILE A 107 13.87 29.85 14.99
C ILE A 107 12.46 30.24 14.56
N GLU A 108 12.23 31.53 14.28
CA GLU A 108 10.95 32.03 13.75
C GLU A 108 10.54 31.28 12.48
N LYS A 109 11.47 31.11 11.53
CA LYS A 109 11.21 30.36 10.31
C LYS A 109 10.81 28.90 10.57
N ILE A 110 11.47 28.22 11.50
CA ILE A 110 11.15 26.82 11.84
C ILE A 110 9.77 26.72 12.51
N LEU A 111 9.41 27.70 13.35
CA LEU A 111 8.09 27.80 13.97
C LEU A 111 6.98 28.12 12.97
N GLU A 112 7.24 29.02 12.02
CA GLU A 112 6.29 29.37 10.94
C GLU A 112 5.95 28.17 10.05
N GLU A 113 6.92 27.27 9.84
CA GLU A 113 6.71 26.01 9.11
C GLU A 113 6.00 24.93 9.94
N GLY A 114 5.68 25.22 11.23
CA GLY A 114 4.90 24.34 12.10
C GLY A 114 5.66 23.11 12.60
N TYR A 115 7.00 23.14 12.60
CA TYR A 115 7.78 22.04 13.17
C TYR A 115 7.66 22.02 14.70
N THR A 116 7.47 20.83 15.27
CA THR A 116 7.62 20.61 16.71
C THR A 116 9.02 20.05 17.04
N LEU A 117 9.41 20.11 18.32
CA LEU A 117 10.66 19.48 18.77
C LEU A 117 10.68 17.97 18.47
N SER A 118 9.52 17.30 18.58
CA SER A 118 9.40 15.88 18.24
C SER A 118 9.71 15.63 16.77
N ASP A 119 9.14 16.43 15.87
CA ASP A 119 9.35 16.28 14.42
C ASP A 119 10.83 16.46 14.07
N ILE A 120 11.50 17.43 14.69
CA ILE A 120 12.94 17.67 14.47
C ILE A 120 13.79 16.52 15.02
N LEU A 121 13.45 15.96 16.17
CA LEU A 121 14.27 14.91 16.78
C LEU A 121 14.04 13.52 16.16
N ASN A 122 12.80 13.21 15.79
CA ASN A 122 12.38 11.86 15.38
C ASN A 122 12.26 11.69 13.87
N ASP A 123 11.71 12.69 13.17
CA ASP A 123 11.23 12.50 11.79
C ASP A 123 12.02 13.27 10.74
N ILE A 124 12.66 14.38 11.11
CA ILE A 124 13.35 15.25 10.13
C ILE A 124 14.48 14.53 9.40
N THR A 125 14.59 14.76 8.09
CA THR A 125 15.70 14.28 7.28
C THR A 125 16.77 15.36 7.09
N LYS A 126 17.95 14.95 6.63
CA LYS A 126 19.02 15.90 6.32
C LYS A 126 18.64 16.81 5.15
N GLU A 127 17.79 16.32 4.25
CA GLU A 127 17.24 17.03 3.10
C GLU A 127 16.26 18.12 3.54
N ASP A 128 15.38 17.85 4.51
CA ASP A 128 14.44 18.84 5.07
C ASP A 128 15.18 20.03 5.68
N LEU A 129 16.28 19.77 6.40
CA LEU A 129 17.16 20.82 6.93
C LEU A 129 17.79 21.68 5.83
N ARG A 130 18.04 21.12 4.64
CA ARG A 130 18.51 21.90 3.48
C ARG A 130 17.39 22.76 2.89
N TYR A 131 16.16 22.25 2.84
CA TYR A 131 15.00 23.00 2.36
C TYR A 131 14.65 24.19 3.25
N LEU A 132 14.89 24.07 4.56
CA LEU A 132 14.82 25.19 5.51
C LEU A 132 15.85 26.30 5.24
N ARG A 133 16.77 26.13 4.27
CA ARG A 133 17.82 27.09 3.89
C ARG A 133 18.68 27.52 5.08
N LEU A 134 18.97 26.59 5.97
CA LEU A 134 19.82 26.83 7.14
C LEU A 134 21.25 27.11 6.70
N HIS A 135 21.94 27.99 7.44
CA HIS A 135 23.37 28.19 7.28
C HIS A 135 24.10 26.85 7.46
N GLY A 136 25.05 26.53 6.59
CA GLY A 136 25.69 25.21 6.57
C GLY A 136 26.29 24.78 7.92
N GLY A 137 26.83 25.73 8.69
CA GLY A 137 27.34 25.47 10.04
C GLY A 137 26.24 25.07 11.05
N LEU A 138 25.08 25.72 11.00
CA LEU A 138 23.93 25.38 11.85
C LEU A 138 23.33 24.04 11.44
N LEU A 139 23.19 23.78 10.13
CA LEU A 139 22.72 22.50 9.60
C LEU A 139 23.55 21.33 10.14
N CYS A 140 24.88 21.47 10.13
CA CYS A 140 25.77 20.44 10.66
C CYS A 140 25.58 20.22 12.16
N ARG A 141 25.45 21.28 12.96
CA ARG A 141 25.20 21.18 14.41
C ARG A 141 23.87 20.51 14.69
N LEU A 142 22.80 20.95 14.03
CA LEU A 142 21.46 20.41 14.19
C LEU A 142 21.43 18.92 13.84
N TRP A 143 21.94 18.56 12.66
CA TRP A 143 21.98 17.17 12.23
C TRP A 143 22.81 16.28 13.15
N THR A 144 23.91 16.80 13.69
CA THR A 144 24.73 16.10 14.68
C THR A 144 23.96 15.85 15.96
N ALA A 145 23.26 16.87 16.48
CA ALA A 145 22.46 16.76 17.70
C ALA A 145 21.30 15.76 17.51
N VAL A 146 20.57 15.84 16.39
CA VAL A 146 19.49 14.89 16.02
C VAL A 146 20.05 13.47 15.90
N SER A 147 21.17 13.28 15.20
CA SER A 147 21.79 11.97 15.03
C SER A 147 22.25 11.36 16.36
N GLN A 148 22.77 12.18 17.27
CA GLN A 148 23.15 11.73 18.62
C GLN A 148 21.92 11.36 19.45
N TYR A 149 20.85 12.16 19.39
CA TYR A 149 19.59 11.86 20.05
C TYR A 149 19.03 10.52 19.57
N ARG A 150 18.93 10.32 18.25
CA ARG A 150 18.43 9.06 17.66
C ARG A 150 19.31 7.86 18.02
N ARG A 151 20.64 8.02 18.04
CA ARG A 151 21.55 6.96 18.49
C ARG A 151 21.34 6.59 19.95
N ARG A 152 21.07 7.57 20.82
CA ARG A 152 20.76 7.31 22.25
C ARG A 152 19.39 6.66 22.42
N ALA A 153 18.40 7.10 21.66
CA ALA A 153 17.05 6.54 21.66
C ALA A 153 17.01 5.10 21.12
N GLN A 154 17.82 4.79 20.10
CA GLN A 154 17.96 3.44 19.52
C GLN A 154 18.96 2.56 20.26
N GLY A 155 19.85 3.17 21.06
CA GLY A 155 20.91 2.50 21.83
C GLY A 155 20.51 2.04 23.23
N ALA A 156 19.22 2.09 23.58
CA ALA A 156 18.71 1.41 24.77
C ALA A 156 17.99 0.12 24.35
N PRO A 157 18.74 -0.98 24.15
CA PRO A 157 18.47 -2.16 24.97
C PRO A 157 19.73 -2.97 25.33
N ALA A 158 20.05 -3.09 26.62
CA ALA A 158 20.54 -4.31 27.28
C ALA A 158 20.69 -4.07 28.79
N THR A 159 19.81 -4.69 29.56
CA THR A 159 19.98 -5.04 30.97
C THR A 159 21.02 -6.17 31.15
N GLN A 160 21.65 -6.22 32.35
CA GLN A 160 22.50 -7.30 32.93
C GLN A 160 23.95 -7.38 32.37
N ASP A 161 25.01 -7.66 33.13
CA ASP A 161 25.21 -8.31 34.45
C ASP A 161 26.64 -8.01 34.99
N GLU A 162 26.98 -8.57 36.17
CA GLU A 162 28.27 -8.62 36.92
C GLU A 162 28.53 -7.49 37.93
N ALA A 163 28.73 -7.74 39.23
CA ALA A 163 29.09 -8.96 39.98
C ALA A 163 28.56 -8.92 41.43
#